data_AF-A0A1Q6VEE3-F1
#
_entry.id   AF-A0A1Q6VEE3-F1
#
_cell.length_a   1.000
_cell.length_b   1.000
_cell.length_c   1.000
_cell.angle_alpha   90.00
_cell.angle_beta   90.00
_cell.angle_gamma   90.00
#
_symmetry.space_group_name_H-M   'P 1'
#
loop_
_entity.id
_entity.type
_entity.pdbx_description
1 polymer ?
#
loop_
_entity_poly.entity_id
_entity_poly.type
_entity_poly.pdbx_seq_one_letter_code
_entity_poly.pdbx_strand_id
1 'polypeptide(L)'
;MKKWIVHSSVVALFLMISLIGCEKRNGDAIVIGKDYVAAVKQGEEIKDERAANHEQWIVKVRMRDNGRRIEVRADRAQWEKLRENERVKITYRIGKYTGTVWDAEIR
;
A
#
# COMPACT_ATOMS: atom_id res chain seq x y z
N MET A 1 20.64 -43.67 7.18
CA MET A 1 20.80 -42.55 6.24
C MET A 1 19.44 -42.00 5.79
N LYS A 2 18.71 -41.28 6.66
CA LYS A 2 17.37 -40.74 6.30
C LYS A 2 16.98 -39.42 7.01
N LYS A 3 17.84 -38.91 7.90
CA LYS A 3 17.61 -37.67 8.68
C LYS A 3 18.06 -36.37 7.98
N TRP A 4 18.88 -36.47 6.92
CA TRP A 4 19.48 -35.30 6.26
C TRP A 4 18.58 -34.69 5.17
N ILE A 5 17.73 -35.51 4.54
CA ILE A 5 16.84 -35.06 3.45
C ILE A 5 15.73 -34.14 3.97
N VAL A 6 15.22 -34.41 5.18
CA VAL A 6 14.16 -33.59 5.79
C VAL A 6 14.70 -32.21 6.19
N HIS A 7 15.93 -32.12 6.72
CA HIS A 7 16.55 -30.83 7.03
C HIS A 7 16.83 -29.98 5.79
N SER A 8 17.29 -30.60 4.71
CA SER A 8 17.59 -29.88 3.47
C SER A 8 16.33 -29.29 2.81
N SER A 9 15.22 -30.03 2.83
CA SER A 9 13.94 -29.55 2.29
C SER A 9 13.34 -28.40 3.12
N VAL A 10 13.40 -28.48 4.45
CA VAL A 10 12.88 -27.43 5.34
C VAL A 10 13.71 -26.14 5.23
N VAL A 11 15.04 -26.23 5.13
CA VAL A 11 15.91 -25.06 4.93
C VAL A 11 15.65 -24.38 3.59
N ALA A 12 15.45 -25.16 2.51
CA ALA A 12 15.08 -24.62 1.21
C ALA A 12 13.70 -23.93 1.25
N LEU A 13 12.73 -24.48 1.97
CA LEU A 13 11.41 -23.85 2.15
C LEU A 13 11.51 -22.52 2.91
N PHE A 14 12.34 -22.46 3.98
CA PHE A 14 12.60 -21.22 4.72
C PHE A 14 13.31 -20.15 3.86
N LEU A 15 14.22 -20.55 2.98
CA LEU A 15 14.88 -19.65 2.01
C LEU A 15 13.92 -19.13 0.94
N MET A 16 12.87 -19.87 0.61
CA MET A 16 11.84 -19.41 -0.33
C MET A 16 10.80 -18.51 0.34
N ILE A 17 10.50 -18.73 1.62
CA ILE A 17 9.58 -17.86 2.40
C ILE A 17 10.20 -16.47 2.63
N SER A 18 11.52 -16.35 2.75
CA SER A 18 12.21 -15.06 2.91
C SER A 18 12.15 -14.16 1.66
N LEU A 19 11.73 -14.69 0.50
CA LEU A 19 11.50 -13.92 -0.73
C LEU A 19 10.20 -13.10 -0.72
N ILE A 20 9.32 -13.29 0.27
CA ILE A 20 8.04 -12.54 0.43
C ILE A 20 8.29 -11.19 1.14
N GLY A 21 9.53 -10.72 1.19
CA GLY A 21 9.96 -9.62 2.06
C GLY A 21 9.47 -8.26 1.59
N CYS A 22 8.22 -7.92 1.83
CA CYS A 22 7.85 -6.54 2.10
C CYS A 22 8.32 -6.18 3.50
N GLU A 23 8.82 -4.98 3.68
CA GLU A 23 9.12 -4.42 5.00
C GLU A 23 8.20 -3.24 5.28
N LYS A 24 7.74 -3.14 6.53
CA LYS A 24 6.89 -2.06 7.00
C LYS A 24 7.78 -0.89 7.45
N ARG A 25 7.56 0.29 6.90
CA ARG A 25 8.27 1.53 7.23
C ARG A 25 7.27 2.62 7.63
N ASN A 26 7.76 3.62 8.36
CA ASN A 26 7.00 4.83 8.69
C ASN A 26 7.71 6.05 8.09
N GLY A 27 6.96 7.10 7.78
CA GLY A 27 7.54 8.33 7.27
C GLY A 27 6.61 9.53 7.39
N ASP A 28 7.18 10.72 7.25
CA ASP A 28 6.43 11.96 7.07
C ASP A 28 6.10 12.17 5.60
N ALA A 29 4.88 12.61 5.32
CA ALA A 29 4.46 13.00 3.98
C ALA A 29 3.62 14.29 4.03
N ILE A 30 3.52 14.95 2.87
CA ILE A 30 2.65 16.11 2.66
C ILE A 30 1.51 15.68 1.75
N VAL A 31 0.27 16.00 2.13
CA VAL A 31 -0.89 15.80 1.27
C VAL A 31 -0.80 16.75 0.09
N ILE A 32 -0.84 16.21 -1.12
CA ILE A 32 -0.74 16.97 -2.37
C ILE A 32 -2.01 16.91 -3.21
N GLY A 33 -3.00 16.14 -2.77
CA GLY A 33 -4.29 16.04 -3.45
C GLY A 33 -5.13 14.91 -2.91
N LYS A 34 -6.35 14.83 -3.44
CA LYS A 34 -7.32 13.80 -3.11
C LYS A 34 -7.96 13.27 -4.39
N ASP A 35 -8.40 12.03 -4.33
CA ASP A 35 -9.07 11.33 -5.42
C ASP A 35 -10.16 10.42 -4.83
N TYR A 36 -11.18 10.15 -5.62
CA TYR A 36 -12.33 9.34 -5.21
C TYR A 36 -12.76 8.46 -6.37
N VAL A 37 -12.92 7.17 -6.09
CA VAL A 37 -13.43 6.20 -7.06
C VAL A 37 -14.74 5.64 -6.51
N ALA A 38 -15.83 5.92 -7.22
CA ALA A 38 -17.13 5.38 -6.86
C ALA A 38 -17.19 3.87 -7.06
N ALA A 39 -17.99 3.19 -6.24
CA ALA A 39 -18.32 1.80 -6.47
C ALA A 39 -19.14 1.65 -7.76
N VAL A 40 -18.93 0.55 -8.50
CA VAL A 40 -19.80 0.14 -9.61
C VAL A 40 -20.57 -1.10 -9.21
N LYS A 41 -21.90 -1.09 -9.40
CA LYS A 41 -22.75 -2.26 -9.16
C LYS A 41 -22.81 -3.16 -10.39
N GLN A 42 -23.11 -4.44 -10.18
CA GLN A 42 -23.25 -5.39 -11.27
C GLN A 42 -24.39 -4.97 -12.20
N GLY A 43 -24.07 -4.80 -13.50
CA GLY A 43 -25.02 -4.35 -14.51
C GLY A 43 -25.07 -2.83 -14.73
N GLU A 44 -24.28 -2.05 -14.00
CA GLU A 44 -24.08 -0.62 -14.27
C GLU A 44 -22.90 -0.39 -15.22
N GLU A 45 -22.95 0.72 -15.96
CA GLU A 45 -21.86 1.16 -16.81
C GLU A 45 -20.64 1.57 -15.96
N ILE A 46 -19.47 1.04 -16.30
CA ILE A 46 -18.21 1.37 -15.64
C ILE A 46 -17.78 2.77 -16.09
N LYS A 47 -17.87 3.76 -15.19
CA LYS A 47 -17.44 5.15 -15.45
C LYS A 47 -15.96 5.41 -15.16
N ASP A 48 -15.38 4.69 -14.21
CA ASP A 48 -13.94 4.72 -13.87
C ASP A 48 -13.43 3.27 -13.92
N GLU A 49 -12.40 3.01 -14.70
CA GLU A 49 -11.80 1.66 -14.86
C GLU A 49 -11.19 1.13 -13.55
N ARG A 50 -10.84 2.02 -12.61
CA ARG A 50 -10.36 1.67 -11.27
C ARG A 50 -11.49 1.26 -10.32
N ALA A 51 -12.75 1.42 -10.74
CA ALA A 51 -13.89 1.16 -9.90
C ALA A 51 -13.98 -0.31 -9.52
N ALA A 52 -14.10 -0.52 -8.21
CA ALA A 52 -14.38 -1.82 -7.62
C ALA A 52 -15.86 -1.88 -7.22
N ASN A 53 -16.27 -3.00 -6.63
CA ASN A 53 -17.59 -3.15 -6.01
C ASN A 53 -17.76 -2.33 -4.71
N HIS A 54 -16.75 -1.55 -4.31
CA HIS A 54 -16.74 -0.70 -3.12
C HIS A 54 -16.09 0.64 -3.44
N GLU A 55 -16.50 1.67 -2.68
CA GLU A 55 -15.95 3.01 -2.79
C GLU A 55 -14.49 3.05 -2.34
N GLN A 56 -13.67 3.86 -3.01
CA GLN A 56 -12.28 4.07 -2.64
C GLN A 56 -12.02 5.57 -2.43
N TRP A 57 -11.58 5.90 -1.21
CA TRP A 57 -11.18 7.25 -0.83
C TRP A 57 -9.66 7.31 -0.82
N ILE A 58 -9.07 8.08 -1.73
CA ILE A 58 -7.64 8.05 -2.00
C ILE A 58 -7.03 9.40 -1.68
N VAL A 59 -6.00 9.41 -0.85
CA VAL A 59 -5.18 10.59 -0.55
C VAL A 59 -3.86 10.48 -1.29
N LYS A 60 -3.54 11.49 -2.09
CA LYS A 60 -2.26 11.59 -2.80
C LYS A 60 -1.29 12.31 -1.89
N VAL A 61 -0.16 11.68 -1.57
CA VAL A 61 0.85 12.25 -0.68
C VAL A 61 2.21 12.28 -1.35
N ARG A 62 3.03 13.26 -0.98
CA ARG A 62 4.45 13.34 -1.32
C ARG A 62 5.26 13.04 -0.07
N MET A 63 6.04 11.97 -0.09
CA MET A 63 6.93 11.62 1.01
C MET A 63 8.02 12.67 1.17
N ARG A 64 8.33 13.05 2.41
CA ARG A 64 9.29 14.12 2.71
C ARG A 64 10.74 13.68 2.56
N ASP A 65 11.02 12.40 2.77
CA ASP A 65 12.37 11.82 2.74
C ASP A 65 12.95 11.74 1.32
N ASN A 66 12.18 11.23 0.37
CA ASN A 66 12.63 10.92 -1.00
C ASN A 66 11.83 11.67 -2.08
N GLY A 67 10.79 12.43 -1.70
CA GLY A 67 9.94 13.16 -2.63
C GLY A 67 8.99 12.29 -3.46
N ARG A 68 8.95 10.96 -3.23
CA ARG A 68 8.09 10.03 -3.95
C ARG A 68 6.63 10.36 -3.70
N ARG A 69 5.83 10.30 -4.76
CA ARG A 69 4.38 10.43 -4.69
C ARG A 69 3.77 9.04 -4.59
N ILE A 70 2.87 8.85 -3.64
CA ILE A 70 2.12 7.60 -3.47
C ILE A 70 0.65 7.91 -3.23
N GLU A 71 -0.20 6.97 -3.61
CA GLU A 71 -1.63 6.99 -3.34
C GLU A 71 -1.90 6.14 -2.10
N VAL A 72 -2.62 6.71 -1.13
CA VAL A 72 -2.89 6.09 0.17
C VAL A 72 -4.39 5.96 0.31
N ARG A 73 -4.87 4.73 0.54
CA ARG A 73 -6.28 4.51 0.85
C ARG A 73 -6.58 5.01 2.25
N ALA A 74 -7.68 5.72 2.40
CA ALA A 74 -8.17 6.24 3.67
C ALA A 74 -9.64 5.85 3.82
N ASP A 75 -10.16 5.93 5.05
CA ASP A 75 -11.60 5.98 5.24
C ASP A 75 -12.15 7.36 4.84
N ARG A 76 -13.47 7.43 4.63
CA ARG A 76 -14.15 8.65 4.20
C ARG A 76 -13.94 9.81 5.16
N ALA A 77 -14.02 9.59 6.47
CA ALA A 77 -13.94 10.65 7.46
C ALA A 77 -12.53 11.26 7.52
N GLN A 78 -11.50 10.41 7.47
CA GLN A 78 -10.10 10.84 7.36
C GLN A 78 -9.86 11.58 6.05
N TRP A 79 -10.38 11.06 4.93
CA TRP A 79 -10.27 11.70 3.62
C TRP A 79 -10.91 13.09 3.59
N GLU A 80 -12.11 13.26 4.14
CA GLU A 80 -12.81 14.56 4.20
C GLU A 80 -12.04 15.58 5.05
N LYS A 81 -11.48 15.15 6.20
CA LYS A 81 -10.79 16.03 7.14
C LYS A 81 -9.46 16.60 6.63
N LEU A 82 -8.68 15.79 5.91
CA LEU A 82 -7.34 16.17 5.47
C LEU A 82 -7.35 17.36 4.51
N ARG A 83 -6.33 18.20 4.51
CA ARG A 83 -6.21 19.32 3.57
C ARG A 83 -4.95 19.20 2.73
N GLU A 84 -4.97 19.78 1.53
CA GLU A 84 -3.74 19.91 0.75
C GLU A 84 -2.71 20.75 1.52
N ASN A 85 -1.43 20.41 1.33
CA ASN A 85 -0.27 20.91 2.06
C ASN A 85 -0.24 20.56 3.56
N GLU A 86 -1.15 19.73 4.06
CA GLU A 86 -1.09 19.21 5.43
C GLU A 86 0.01 18.15 5.56
N ARG A 87 0.74 18.17 6.68
CA ARG A 87 1.74 17.14 7.00
C ARG A 87 1.08 15.99 7.75
N VAL A 88 1.30 14.78 7.26
CA VAL A 88 0.76 13.54 7.81
C VAL A 88 1.87 12.53 8.06
N LYS A 89 1.63 11.60 9.00
CA LYS A 89 2.47 10.42 9.16
C LYS A 89 1.84 9.28 8.36
N ILE A 90 2.67 8.60 7.60
CA ILE A 90 2.26 7.43 6.83
C ILE A 90 3.01 6.21 7.29
N THR A 91 2.35 5.08 7.17
CA THR A 91 2.93 3.76 7.34
C THR A 91 2.81 3.03 6.02
N TYR A 92 3.88 2.45 5.49
CA TYR A 92 3.86 1.84 4.17
C TYR A 92 4.67 0.55 4.12
N ARG A 93 4.28 -0.36 3.22
CA ARG A 93 4.99 -1.61 2.93
C ARG A 93 5.79 -1.43 1.65
N ILE A 94 7.11 -1.59 1.74
CA ILE A 94 8.02 -1.49 0.61
C ILE A 94 8.65 -2.86 0.31
N GLY A 95 8.73 -3.25 -0.96
CA GLY A 95 9.45 -4.44 -1.37
C GLY A 95 10.93 -4.28 -1.09
N LYS A 96 11.53 -5.17 -0.29
CA LYS A 96 12.93 -5.07 0.14
C LYS A 96 13.92 -4.92 -1.01
N TYR A 97 13.63 -5.56 -2.15
CA TYR A 97 14.53 -5.61 -3.30
C TYR A 97 14.12 -4.68 -4.45
N THR A 98 12.82 -4.41 -4.60
CA THR A 98 12.32 -3.59 -5.71
C THR A 98 12.16 -2.13 -5.34
N GLY A 99 12.11 -1.80 -4.04
CA GLY A 99 11.73 -0.48 -3.58
C GLY A 99 10.27 -0.13 -3.90
N THR A 100 9.45 -1.05 -4.40
CA THR A 100 8.03 -0.80 -4.73
C THR A 100 7.23 -0.62 -3.46
N VAL A 101 6.44 0.45 -3.37
CA VAL A 101 5.44 0.57 -2.29
C VAL A 101 4.22 -0.23 -2.69
N TRP A 102 3.88 -1.24 -1.89
CA TRP A 102 2.78 -2.18 -2.14
C TRP A 102 1.49 -1.81 -1.41
N ASP A 103 1.61 -1.13 -0.28
CA ASP A 103 0.49 -0.76 0.57
C ASP A 103 0.88 0.43 1.46
N ALA A 104 -0.08 1.27 1.81
CA ALA A 104 0.14 2.43 2.65
C ALA A 104 -1.13 2.87 3.39
N GLU A 105 -0.94 3.42 4.59
CA GLU A 105 -1.98 3.90 5.48
C GLU A 105 -1.56 5.24 6.10
N ILE A 106 -2.53 6.14 6.33
CA ILE A 106 -2.32 7.37 7.10
C ILE A 106 -2.57 7.08 8.57
N ARG A 107 -1.64 7.50 9.44
CA ARG A 107 -1.67 7.26 10.88
C ARG A 107 -2.02 8.52 11.67
#